data_AF-A0A4D7CYF4-F1
#
_entry.id   AF-A0A4D7CYF4-F1
#
_cell.length_a   1.000
_cell.length_b   1.000
_cell.length_c   1.000
_cell.angle_alpha   90.00
_cell.angle_beta   90.00
_cell.angle_gamma   90.00
#
_symmetry.space_group_name_H-M   'P 1'
#
loop_
_entity.id
_entity.type
_entity.pdbx_description
1 polymer ?
#
loop_
_entity_poly.entity_id
_entity_poly.type
_entity_poly.pdbx_seq_one_letter_code
_entity_poly.pdbx_strand_id
1 'polypeptide(L)'
;MTAQLYLDKLALALSELSSENRELVIAYYRDLISQQELDEASEDRLIQQFGEPSIIATSLLKKVKTSSTKSNYEQQGWQPFEHDETVDESKAKKNKNQSSTWQAGASADEHYPKRYSGFQRFMQIFGLLFINLTMMIWLFFAVAMAIFAGWICTAAFLASPIIIIGAYFTPYLTYPLLSLSIGLVMFGLGIFGLYICKTLTKYFFKVLSYYFKANLQVLRGAY
;
A
#
# COMPACT_ATOMS: atom_id res chain seq x y z
N MET A 1 -26.71 -41.84 -24.95
CA MET A 1 -25.78 -42.50 -24.00
C MET A 1 -24.61 -41.58 -23.74
N THR A 2 -24.75 -40.62 -22.83
CA THR A 2 -23.81 -39.47 -22.86
C THR A 2 -23.47 -38.95 -21.46
N ALA A 3 -24.44 -38.53 -20.64
CA ALA A 3 -24.15 -38.02 -19.28
C ALA A 3 -23.83 -39.12 -18.25
N GLN A 4 -24.56 -40.25 -18.31
CA GLN A 4 -24.38 -41.37 -17.37
C GLN A 4 -22.98 -42.01 -17.49
N LEU A 5 -22.44 -42.07 -18.71
CA LEU A 5 -21.13 -42.68 -18.98
C LEU A 5 -19.98 -41.78 -18.45
N TYR A 6 -20.15 -40.46 -18.50
CA TYR A 6 -19.22 -39.52 -17.89
C TYR A 6 -19.19 -39.65 -16.36
N LEU A 7 -20.37 -39.75 -15.72
CA LEU A 7 -20.47 -39.94 -14.26
C LEU A 7 -19.90 -41.29 -13.82
N ASP A 8 -20.09 -42.36 -14.60
CA ASP A 8 -19.53 -43.68 -14.30
C ASP A 8 -17.99 -43.69 -14.41
N LYS A 9 -17.43 -43.04 -15.44
CA LYS A 9 -15.98 -42.82 -15.56
C LYS A 9 -15.41 -41.99 -14.41
N LEU A 10 -16.13 -40.94 -13.99
CA LEU A 10 -15.75 -40.12 -12.84
C LEU A 10 -15.79 -40.93 -11.53
N ALA A 11 -16.82 -41.76 -11.35
CA ALA A 11 -16.96 -42.64 -10.20
C ALA A 11 -15.81 -43.67 -10.11
N LEU A 12 -15.41 -44.25 -11.25
CA LEU A 12 -14.29 -45.19 -11.33
C LEU A 12 -12.96 -44.50 -11.04
N ALA A 13 -12.76 -43.29 -11.56
CA ALA A 13 -11.56 -42.49 -11.30
C ALA A 13 -11.47 -41.99 -9.84
N LEU A 14 -12.61 -41.86 -9.13
CA LEU A 14 -12.70 -41.50 -7.71
C LEU A 14 -12.70 -42.74 -6.77
N SER A 15 -12.37 -43.93 -7.27
CA SER A 15 -12.38 -45.19 -6.49
C SER A 15 -11.43 -45.19 -5.28
N GLU A 16 -10.41 -44.32 -5.27
CA GLU A 16 -9.51 -44.12 -4.13
C GLU A 16 -10.15 -43.35 -2.94
N LEU A 17 -11.33 -42.72 -3.10
CA LEU A 17 -12.05 -42.07 -1.99
C LEU A 17 -12.96 -43.03 -1.21
N SER A 18 -13.26 -42.67 0.05
CA SER A 18 -14.31 -43.33 0.81
C SER A 18 -15.66 -43.26 0.08
N SER A 19 -16.47 -44.31 0.21
CA SER A 19 -17.74 -44.47 -0.52
C SER A 19 -18.70 -43.29 -0.33
N GLU A 20 -18.72 -42.71 0.88
CA GLU A 20 -19.55 -41.56 1.25
C GLU A 20 -19.15 -40.29 0.47
N ASN A 21 -17.85 -39.97 0.42
CA ASN A 21 -17.37 -38.78 -0.30
C ASN A 21 -17.51 -38.94 -1.81
N ARG A 22 -17.37 -40.17 -2.32
CA ARG A 22 -17.58 -40.47 -3.74
C ARG A 22 -19.03 -40.21 -4.15
N GLU A 23 -20.00 -40.61 -3.34
CA GLU A 23 -21.42 -40.40 -3.62
C GLU A 23 -21.80 -38.91 -3.60
N LEU A 24 -21.25 -38.14 -2.65
CA LEU A 24 -21.47 -36.69 -2.57
C LEU A 24 -20.93 -35.94 -3.80
N VAL A 25 -19.72 -36.30 -4.27
CA VAL A 25 -19.13 -35.69 -5.46
C VAL A 25 -19.94 -36.05 -6.71
N ILE A 26 -20.37 -37.31 -6.84
CA ILE A 26 -21.22 -37.73 -7.97
C ILE A 26 -22.57 -37.00 -7.95
N ALA A 27 -23.18 -36.85 -6.78
CA ALA A 27 -24.44 -36.12 -6.61
C ALA A 27 -24.29 -34.64 -7.00
N TYR A 28 -23.19 -34.00 -6.62
CA TYR A 28 -22.90 -32.62 -7.00
C TYR A 28 -22.74 -32.44 -8.51
N TYR A 29 -21.98 -33.30 -9.18
CA TYR A 29 -21.84 -33.21 -10.64
C TYR A 29 -23.13 -33.59 -11.38
N ARG A 30 -23.95 -34.49 -10.83
CA ARG A 30 -25.29 -34.78 -11.35
C ARG A 30 -26.20 -33.55 -11.28
N ASP A 31 -26.20 -32.85 -10.16
CA ASP A 31 -26.97 -31.60 -9.99
C ASP A 31 -26.50 -30.52 -10.97
N LEU A 32 -25.18 -30.34 -11.12
CA LEU A 32 -24.62 -29.38 -12.09
C LEU A 32 -25.00 -29.68 -13.55
N ILE A 33 -24.98 -30.96 -13.96
CA ILE A 33 -25.40 -31.35 -15.31
C ILE A 33 -26.89 -31.06 -15.51
N SER A 34 -27.72 -31.31 -14.48
CA SER A 34 -29.15 -31.03 -14.53
C SER A 34 -29.48 -29.53 -14.60
N GLN A 35 -28.77 -28.70 -13.84
CA GLN A 35 -28.98 -27.23 -13.82
C GLN A 35 -28.60 -26.55 -15.13
N GLN A 36 -27.66 -27.12 -15.87
CA GLN A 36 -27.23 -26.57 -17.17
C GLN A 36 -27.99 -27.20 -18.35
N GLU A 37 -29.03 -28.01 -18.08
CA GLU A 37 -29.86 -28.71 -19.07
C GLU A 37 -29.05 -29.56 -20.07
N LEU A 38 -27.87 -30.07 -19.68
CA LEU A 38 -26.99 -30.90 -20.51
C LEU A 38 -27.31 -32.40 -20.41
N ASP A 39 -28.52 -32.77 -20.01
CA ASP A 39 -28.87 -34.18 -19.72
C ASP A 39 -28.84 -35.06 -20.99
N GLU A 40 -29.10 -34.47 -22.16
CA GLU A 40 -28.98 -35.12 -23.48
C GLU A 40 -27.66 -34.79 -24.22
N ALA A 41 -26.79 -33.96 -23.65
CA ALA A 41 -25.58 -33.52 -24.33
C ALA A 41 -24.57 -34.66 -24.50
N SER A 42 -23.87 -34.70 -25.64
CA SER A 42 -22.83 -35.70 -25.91
C SER A 42 -21.64 -35.59 -24.95
N GLU A 43 -21.02 -36.73 -24.62
CA GLU A 43 -19.89 -36.81 -23.67
C GLU A 43 -18.78 -35.81 -24.00
N ASP A 44 -18.49 -35.61 -25.29
CA ASP A 44 -17.49 -34.67 -25.77
C ASP A 44 -17.78 -33.21 -25.37
N ARG A 45 -19.05 -32.82 -25.28
CA ARG A 45 -19.43 -31.47 -24.84
C ARG A 45 -19.27 -31.29 -23.34
N LEU A 46 -19.53 -32.35 -22.56
CA LEU A 46 -19.27 -32.35 -21.12
C LEU A 46 -17.76 -32.27 -20.84
N ILE A 47 -16.94 -32.98 -21.62
CA ILE A 47 -15.47 -32.90 -21.52
C ILE A 47 -14.96 -31.50 -21.88
N GLN A 48 -15.54 -30.85 -22.90
CA GLN A 48 -15.14 -29.49 -23.27
C GLN A 48 -15.47 -28.47 -22.17
N GLN A 49 -16.59 -28.67 -21.46
CA GLN A 49 -17.10 -27.71 -20.48
C GLN A 49 -16.54 -27.92 -19.07
N PHE A 50 -16.40 -29.17 -18.64
CA PHE A 50 -15.95 -29.52 -17.29
C PHE A 50 -14.52 -30.06 -17.24
N GLY A 51 -14.00 -30.54 -18.37
CA GLY A 51 -12.71 -31.22 -18.46
C GLY A 51 -12.85 -32.75 -18.47
N GLU A 52 -11.75 -33.46 -18.71
CA GLU A 52 -11.75 -34.92 -18.66
C GLU A 52 -11.99 -35.44 -17.23
N PRO A 53 -12.84 -36.47 -17.05
CA PRO A 53 -13.24 -36.93 -15.72
C PRO A 53 -12.06 -37.48 -14.90
N SER A 54 -11.03 -38.03 -15.57
CA SER A 54 -9.78 -38.50 -14.96
C SER A 54 -8.95 -37.36 -14.33
N ILE A 55 -8.88 -36.21 -15.02
CA ILE A 55 -8.12 -35.04 -14.57
C ILE A 55 -8.82 -34.39 -13.37
N ILE A 56 -10.14 -34.31 -13.41
CA ILE A 56 -10.94 -33.79 -12.29
C ILE A 56 -10.77 -34.71 -11.08
N ALA A 57 -10.91 -36.02 -11.26
CA ALA A 57 -10.78 -36.99 -10.17
C ALA A 57 -9.39 -36.95 -9.52
N THR A 58 -8.31 -36.89 -10.31
CA THR A 58 -6.94 -36.76 -9.78
C THR A 58 -6.72 -35.44 -9.05
N SER A 59 -7.33 -34.35 -9.51
CA SER A 59 -7.26 -33.04 -8.82
C SER A 59 -8.02 -33.05 -7.50
N LEU A 60 -9.19 -33.70 -7.43
CA LEU A 60 -9.97 -33.87 -6.21
C LEU A 60 -9.24 -34.79 -5.23
N LEU A 61 -8.68 -35.90 -5.70
CA LEU A 61 -7.83 -36.79 -4.92
C LEU A 61 -6.61 -36.07 -4.36
N LYS A 62 -5.93 -35.25 -5.17
CA LYS A 62 -4.80 -34.45 -4.72
C LYS A 62 -5.22 -33.47 -3.64
N LYS A 63 -6.35 -32.77 -3.80
CA LYS A 63 -6.90 -31.85 -2.78
C LYS A 63 -7.26 -32.56 -1.48
N VAL A 64 -7.86 -33.75 -1.56
CA VAL A 64 -8.21 -34.56 -0.38
C VAL A 64 -6.94 -35.08 0.31
N LYS A 65 -5.96 -35.57 -0.45
CA LYS A 65 -4.65 -36.00 0.10
C LYS A 65 -3.83 -34.83 0.66
N THR A 66 -3.88 -33.62 0.09
CA THR A 66 -3.22 -32.44 0.68
C THR A 66 -4.01 -31.86 1.86
N SER A 67 -5.31 -32.12 1.98
CA SER A 67 -6.08 -31.74 3.18
C SER A 67 -5.94 -32.76 4.31
N SER A 68 -5.64 -34.04 4.02
CA SER A 68 -5.20 -35.01 5.02
C SER A 68 -3.71 -34.91 5.35
N THR A 69 -2.89 -34.44 4.40
CA THR A 69 -1.48 -34.03 4.60
C THR A 69 -1.39 -32.54 4.88
N LYS A 70 -2.27 -32.04 5.77
CA LYS A 70 -1.98 -30.84 6.53
C LYS A 70 -0.90 -31.23 7.53
N SER A 71 0.33 -31.06 7.13
CA SER A 71 1.49 -31.05 8.03
C SER A 71 1.17 -30.29 9.30
N ASN A 72 1.45 -30.91 10.46
CA ASN A 72 2.30 -30.28 11.48
C ASN A 72 1.91 -28.87 11.97
N TYR A 73 2.25 -27.93 11.08
CA TYR A 73 2.19 -26.49 11.23
C TYR A 73 0.79 -25.88 11.05
N GLU A 74 -0.17 -26.56 10.42
CA GLU A 74 -1.51 -25.98 10.18
C GLU A 74 -2.51 -26.32 11.30
N GLN A 75 -2.24 -27.35 12.11
CA GLN A 75 -3.05 -27.69 13.30
C GLN A 75 -2.45 -27.16 14.61
N GLN A 76 -1.18 -26.80 14.62
CA GLN A 76 -0.57 -26.10 15.75
C GLN A 76 -0.73 -24.60 15.54
N GLY A 77 -1.87 -24.07 15.96
CA GLY A 77 -1.96 -22.65 16.30
C GLY A 77 -0.81 -22.28 17.24
N TRP A 78 -0.39 -21.02 17.21
CA TRP A 78 0.76 -20.48 17.96
C TRP A 78 0.88 -21.12 19.35
N GLN A 79 1.82 -22.05 19.53
CA GLN A 79 2.18 -22.55 20.85
C GLN A 79 3.33 -21.69 21.35
N PRO A 80 3.23 -21.11 22.57
CA PRO A 80 4.36 -20.44 23.17
C PRO A 80 5.54 -21.41 23.21
N PHE A 81 6.69 -20.96 22.72
CA PHE A 81 7.94 -21.64 23.07
C PHE A 81 8.01 -21.60 24.60
N GLU A 82 7.83 -22.74 25.26
CA GLU A 82 8.27 -22.87 26.64
C GLU A 82 9.77 -22.57 26.60
N HIS A 83 10.15 -21.43 27.16
CA HIS A 83 11.53 -21.25 27.54
C HIS A 83 11.78 -22.36 28.55
N ASP A 84 12.58 -23.35 28.14
CA ASP A 84 13.18 -24.33 29.02
C ASP A 84 14.18 -23.57 29.90
N GLU A 85 13.60 -22.80 30.82
CA GLU A 85 14.28 -22.05 31.84
C GLU A 85 14.66 -23.10 32.88
N THR A 86 15.78 -23.79 32.63
CA THR A 86 16.57 -24.43 33.69
C THR A 86 17.05 -23.32 34.61
N VAL A 87 16.15 -22.83 35.45
CA VAL A 87 16.39 -21.79 36.43
C VAL A 87 16.89 -22.49 37.68
N ASP A 88 18.20 -22.38 37.88
CA ASP A 88 18.82 -22.52 39.19
C ASP A 88 17.97 -21.81 40.25
N GLU A 89 17.40 -22.58 41.18
CA GLU A 89 16.50 -22.14 42.26
C GLU A 89 17.13 -21.13 43.25
N SER A 90 18.37 -20.68 43.02
CA SER A 90 19.13 -19.87 43.98
C SER A 90 18.92 -18.35 43.87
N LYS A 91 18.12 -17.85 42.91
CA LYS A 91 17.86 -16.39 42.78
C LYS A 91 16.38 -15.95 42.89
N ALA A 92 15.45 -16.87 43.09
CA ALA A 92 14.00 -16.62 43.14
C ALA A 92 13.48 -16.07 44.49
N LYS A 93 14.24 -15.22 45.20
CA LYS A 93 13.80 -14.53 46.42
C LYS A 93 13.91 -13.02 46.26
N LYS A 94 13.17 -12.39 45.34
CA LYS A 94 12.92 -10.94 45.47
C LYS A 94 11.69 -10.32 44.80
N ASN A 95 10.73 -11.06 44.25
CA ASN A 95 9.51 -10.43 43.74
C ASN A 95 8.25 -11.29 43.95
N LYS A 96 7.91 -11.51 45.23
CA LYS A 96 6.51 -11.72 45.61
C LYS A 96 5.87 -10.35 45.65
N ASN A 97 5.16 -9.95 44.59
CA ASN A 97 4.04 -9.01 44.57
C ASN A 97 3.72 -8.59 43.12
N GLN A 98 3.18 -9.51 42.32
CA GLN A 98 2.05 -9.13 41.47
C GLN A 98 1.27 -10.37 41.05
N SER A 99 0.09 -10.46 41.65
CA SER A 99 -0.91 -11.51 41.54
C SER A 99 -1.45 -11.67 40.13
N SER A 100 -1.50 -12.94 39.73
CA SER A 100 -2.33 -13.54 38.70
C SER A 100 -3.82 -13.20 38.86
N THR A 101 -4.42 -12.66 37.82
CA THR A 101 -5.84 -12.85 37.53
C THR A 101 -5.95 -13.25 36.07
N TRP A 102 -6.13 -14.55 35.83
CA TRP A 102 -6.54 -15.10 34.55
C TRP A 102 -8.01 -14.75 34.33
N GLN A 103 -8.31 -13.97 33.29
CA GLN A 103 -9.68 -13.75 32.85
C GLN A 103 -9.79 -14.28 31.41
N ALA A 104 -10.56 -15.36 31.28
CA ALA A 104 -10.80 -16.10 30.07
C ALA A 104 -11.75 -15.35 29.13
N GLY A 105 -11.50 -15.47 27.82
CA GLY A 105 -12.50 -15.36 26.76
C GLY A 105 -12.83 -13.96 26.26
N ALA A 106 -12.13 -13.52 25.21
CA ALA A 106 -12.67 -12.59 24.22
C ALA A 106 -11.92 -12.74 22.89
N SER A 107 -12.70 -12.89 21.83
CA SER A 107 -12.34 -12.92 20.42
C SER A 107 -11.76 -11.60 19.90
N ALA A 108 -10.93 -11.71 18.84
CA ALA A 108 -10.49 -10.69 17.88
C ALA A 108 -9.33 -9.76 18.30
N ASP A 109 -8.23 -9.85 17.53
CA ASP A 109 -7.21 -8.82 17.30
C ASP A 109 -6.61 -8.09 18.53
N GLU A 110 -5.92 -8.80 19.41
CA GLU A 110 -5.11 -8.15 20.45
C GLU A 110 -3.61 -8.22 20.14
N HIS A 111 -3.14 -7.16 19.46
CA HIS A 111 -1.75 -6.72 19.57
C HIS A 111 -1.44 -6.50 21.05
N TYR A 112 -0.68 -7.41 21.68
CA TYR A 112 -0.17 -7.23 23.03
C TYR A 112 0.41 -5.81 23.19
N PRO A 113 -0.19 -4.94 24.05
CA PRO A 113 0.40 -3.64 24.28
C PRO A 113 1.66 -3.87 25.08
N LYS A 114 2.82 -3.90 24.42
CA LYS A 114 4.08 -3.57 25.10
C LYS A 114 3.80 -2.29 25.87
N ARG A 115 3.94 -2.35 27.20
CA ARG A 115 3.85 -1.20 28.10
C ARG A 115 5.04 -0.30 27.79
N TYR A 116 4.97 0.38 26.66
CA TYR A 116 5.86 1.45 26.31
C TYR A 116 5.62 2.56 27.33
N SER A 117 6.69 3.02 27.97
CA SER A 117 6.67 4.28 28.72
C SER A 117 6.02 5.36 27.84
N GLY A 118 5.24 6.27 28.42
CA GLY A 118 4.66 7.38 27.66
C GLY A 118 5.71 8.14 26.85
N PHE A 119 6.94 8.19 27.36
CA PHE A 119 8.10 8.73 26.67
C PHE A 119 8.49 7.92 25.41
N GLN A 120 8.39 6.60 25.44
CA GLN A 120 8.76 5.75 24.30
C GLN A 120 7.71 5.79 23.18
N ARG A 121 6.42 5.92 23.53
CA ARG A 121 5.36 6.20 22.53
C ARG A 121 5.53 7.59 21.93
N PHE A 122 5.82 8.59 22.75
CA PHE A 122 6.14 9.94 22.29
C PHE A 122 7.34 9.93 21.34
N MET A 123 8.42 9.23 21.68
CA MET A 123 9.63 9.14 20.85
C MET A 123 9.38 8.42 19.52
N GLN A 124 8.51 7.40 19.50
CA GLN A 124 8.12 6.71 18.26
C GLN A 124 7.30 7.63 17.33
N ILE A 125 6.30 8.33 17.87
CA ILE A 125 5.47 9.25 17.09
C ILE A 125 6.33 10.43 16.61
N PHE A 126 7.18 10.98 17.49
CA PHE A 126 8.12 12.03 17.14
C PHE A 126 9.12 11.57 16.08
N GLY A 127 9.66 10.34 16.19
CA GLY A 127 10.57 9.77 15.21
C GLY A 127 9.91 9.55 13.84
N LEU A 128 8.67 9.06 13.81
CA LEU A 128 7.90 8.89 12.58
C LEU A 128 7.62 10.24 11.91
N LEU A 129 7.22 11.25 12.70
CA LEU A 129 7.02 12.62 12.22
C LEU A 129 8.32 13.24 11.73
N PHE A 130 9.43 13.05 12.46
CA PHE A 130 10.74 13.58 12.11
C PHE A 130 11.21 13.01 10.78
N ILE A 131 11.06 11.70 10.55
CA ILE A 131 11.40 11.07 9.28
C ILE A 131 10.51 11.59 8.15
N ASN A 132 9.19 11.68 8.37
CA ASN A 132 8.24 12.19 7.36
C ASN A 132 8.56 13.65 6.98
N LEU A 133 8.75 14.50 7.99
CA LEU A 133 9.10 15.91 7.80
C LEU A 133 10.47 16.05 7.13
N THR A 134 11.46 15.26 7.53
CA THR A 134 12.81 15.31 6.95
C THR A 134 12.81 14.85 5.49
N MET A 135 12.01 13.86 5.11
CA MET A 135 11.90 13.49 3.70
C MET A 135 11.18 14.57 2.89
N MET A 136 10.12 15.15 3.43
CA MET A 136 9.28 16.10 2.70
C MET A 136 9.83 17.55 2.70
N ILE A 137 10.68 17.91 3.67
CA ILE A 137 11.32 19.25 3.73
C ILE A 137 12.19 19.51 2.50
N TRP A 138 12.86 18.49 1.96
CA TRP A 138 13.69 18.64 0.75
C TRP A 138 12.87 18.98 -0.48
N LEU A 139 11.66 18.41 -0.61
CA LEU A 139 10.75 18.76 -1.69
C LEU A 139 10.29 20.21 -1.56
N PHE A 140 9.85 20.62 -0.36
CA PHE A 140 9.44 22.01 -0.13
C PHE A 140 10.59 22.98 -0.34
N PHE A 141 11.81 22.60 0.05
CA PHE A 141 13.01 23.40 -0.17
C PHE A 141 13.32 23.54 -1.65
N ALA A 142 13.27 22.46 -2.43
CA ALA A 142 13.47 22.51 -3.88
C ALA A 142 12.46 23.43 -4.58
N VAL A 143 11.17 23.33 -4.22
CA VAL A 143 10.12 24.19 -4.76
C VAL A 143 10.31 25.64 -4.32
N ALA A 144 10.70 25.89 -3.06
CA ALA A 144 11.00 27.23 -2.58
C ALA A 144 12.17 27.86 -3.35
N MET A 145 13.23 27.10 -3.63
CA MET A 145 14.37 27.54 -4.43
C MET A 145 13.96 27.86 -5.88
N ALA A 146 13.08 27.06 -6.48
CA ALA A 146 12.54 27.34 -7.82
C ALA A 146 11.72 28.64 -7.84
N ILE A 147 10.88 28.87 -6.83
CA ILE A 147 10.13 30.12 -6.68
C ILE A 147 11.09 31.30 -6.49
N PHE A 148 12.12 31.15 -5.67
CA PHE A 148 13.13 32.18 -5.43
C PHE A 148 13.91 32.53 -6.70
N ALA A 149 14.32 31.54 -7.49
CA ALA A 149 14.91 31.75 -8.81
C ALA A 149 13.95 32.50 -9.75
N GLY A 150 12.66 32.17 -9.71
CA GLY A 150 11.61 32.90 -10.43
C GLY A 150 11.53 34.37 -10.03
N TRP A 151 11.64 34.68 -8.74
CA TRP A 151 11.71 36.06 -8.23
C TRP A 151 12.94 36.82 -8.74
N ILE A 152 14.11 36.21 -8.72
CA ILE A 152 15.35 36.81 -9.23
C ILE A 152 15.23 37.09 -10.73
N CYS A 153 14.74 36.12 -11.51
CA CYS A 153 14.54 36.26 -12.95
C CYS A 153 13.56 37.40 -13.27
N THR A 154 12.46 37.45 -12.54
CA THR A 154 11.45 38.51 -12.66
C THR A 154 12.01 39.89 -12.32
N ALA A 155 12.81 39.99 -11.25
CA ALA A 155 13.46 41.24 -10.86
C ALA A 155 14.47 41.71 -11.91
N ALA A 156 15.23 40.79 -12.51
CA ALA A 156 16.17 41.11 -13.59
C ALA A 156 15.44 41.67 -14.83
N PHE A 157 14.29 41.08 -15.19
CA PHE A 157 13.46 41.58 -16.28
C PHE A 157 12.83 42.94 -15.98
N LEU A 158 12.43 43.20 -14.73
CA LEU A 158 11.97 44.52 -14.31
C LEU A 158 13.06 45.60 -14.39
N ALA A 159 14.32 45.22 -14.13
CA ALA A 159 15.45 46.13 -14.22
C ALA A 159 15.93 46.37 -15.67
N SER A 160 15.54 45.50 -16.61
CA SER A 160 15.93 45.54 -18.03
C SER A 160 15.90 46.94 -18.68
N PRO A 161 14.81 47.72 -18.63
CA PRO A 161 14.76 49.03 -19.28
C PRO A 161 15.75 50.03 -18.65
N ILE A 162 15.97 49.97 -17.35
CA ILE A 162 16.92 50.85 -16.64
C ILE A 162 18.36 50.55 -17.08
N ILE A 163 18.69 49.26 -17.20
CA ILE A 163 20.01 48.80 -17.66
C ILE A 163 20.27 49.27 -19.09
N ILE A 164 19.27 49.17 -19.98
CA ILE A 164 19.42 49.57 -21.38
C ILE A 164 19.55 51.09 -21.53
N ILE A 165 18.80 51.88 -20.75
CA ILE A 165 18.95 53.34 -20.71
C ILE A 165 20.35 53.73 -20.22
N GLY A 166 20.87 53.07 -19.20
CA GLY A 166 22.25 53.30 -18.73
C GLY A 166 23.30 52.92 -19.78
N ALA A 167 23.08 51.82 -20.49
CA ALA A 167 23.98 51.35 -21.54
C ALA A 167 23.98 52.24 -22.79
N TYR A 168 22.92 53.03 -23.03
CA TYR A 168 22.82 53.96 -24.16
C TYR A 168 23.99 54.96 -24.25
N PHE A 169 24.58 55.32 -23.12
CA PHE A 169 25.72 56.25 -23.06
C PHE A 169 27.07 55.59 -23.34
N THR A 170 27.09 54.28 -23.62
CA THR A 170 28.32 53.53 -23.93
C THR A 170 28.42 53.24 -25.43
N PRO A 171 29.63 53.30 -26.01
CA PRO A 171 29.82 53.11 -27.46
C PRO A 171 29.66 51.65 -27.93
N TYR A 172 29.36 50.71 -27.02
CA TYR A 172 29.28 49.28 -27.32
C TYR A 172 27.93 48.85 -27.93
N LEU A 173 26.91 49.71 -27.95
CA LEU A 173 25.61 49.40 -28.55
C LEU A 173 25.55 49.74 -30.04
N THR A 174 25.62 48.72 -30.89
CA THR A 174 25.51 48.86 -32.35
C THR A 174 24.09 49.21 -32.81
N TYR A 175 23.04 48.77 -32.09
CA TYR A 175 21.63 48.95 -32.49
C TYR A 175 20.73 49.36 -31.30
N PRO A 176 20.84 50.61 -30.79
CA PRO A 176 20.18 51.03 -29.54
C PRO A 176 18.65 50.96 -29.58
N LEU A 177 18.00 51.30 -30.70
CA LEU A 177 16.53 51.24 -30.84
C LEU A 177 15.99 49.80 -30.81
N LEU A 178 16.73 48.85 -31.39
CA LEU A 178 16.38 47.43 -31.36
C LEU A 178 16.57 46.85 -29.95
N SER A 179 17.67 47.21 -29.27
CA SER A 179 17.90 46.81 -27.88
C SER A 179 16.82 47.34 -26.94
N LEU A 180 16.33 48.58 -27.14
CA LEU A 180 15.26 49.16 -26.35
C LEU A 180 13.93 48.42 -26.52
N SER A 181 13.57 48.05 -27.75
CA SER A 181 12.34 47.29 -28.01
C SER A 181 12.39 45.87 -27.41
N ILE A 182 13.53 45.18 -27.48
CA ILE A 182 13.75 43.90 -26.78
C ILE A 182 13.64 44.09 -25.26
N GLY A 183 14.22 45.16 -24.72
CA GLY A 183 14.12 45.53 -23.32
C GLY A 183 12.68 45.74 -22.84
N LEU A 184 11.86 46.42 -23.65
CA LEU A 184 10.45 46.67 -23.35
C LEU A 184 9.64 45.37 -23.33
N VAL A 185 9.91 44.44 -24.25
CA VAL A 185 9.29 43.11 -24.26
C VAL A 185 9.69 42.32 -23.01
N MET A 186 10.99 42.30 -22.65
CA MET A 186 11.45 41.66 -21.42
C MET A 186 10.82 42.28 -20.17
N PHE A 187 10.67 43.60 -20.12
CA PHE A 187 9.99 44.29 -19.03
C PHE A 187 8.52 43.86 -18.89
N GLY A 188 7.81 43.75 -20.02
CA GLY A 188 6.44 43.22 -20.05
C GLY A 188 6.36 41.78 -19.52
N LEU A 189 7.32 40.92 -19.92
CA LEU A 189 7.46 39.56 -19.38
C LEU A 189 7.75 39.56 -17.87
N GLY A 190 8.52 40.53 -17.39
CA GLY A 190 8.77 40.71 -15.95
C GLY A 190 7.51 41.06 -15.17
N ILE A 191 6.65 41.95 -15.68
CA ILE A 191 5.36 42.27 -15.03
C ILE A 191 4.47 41.01 -14.96
N PHE A 192 4.40 40.24 -16.04
CA PHE A 192 3.69 38.97 -16.06
C PHE A 192 4.29 37.95 -15.08
N GLY A 193 5.63 37.89 -15.03
CA GLY A 193 6.39 37.08 -14.07
C GLY A 193 6.08 37.42 -12.61
N LEU A 194 5.87 38.70 -12.27
CA LEU A 194 5.48 39.10 -10.91
C LEU A 194 4.12 38.52 -10.52
N TYR A 195 3.14 38.55 -11.43
CA TYR A 195 1.81 38.01 -11.17
C TYR A 195 1.86 36.50 -10.92
N ILE A 196 2.61 35.78 -11.75
CA ILE A 196 2.84 34.33 -11.60
C ILE A 196 3.57 34.02 -10.30
N CYS A 197 4.72 34.66 -10.04
CA CYS A 197 5.53 34.39 -8.85
C CYS A 197 4.75 34.69 -7.57
N LYS A 198 3.99 35.79 -7.51
CA LYS A 198 3.13 36.12 -6.37
C LYS A 198 2.05 35.06 -6.13
N THR A 199 1.42 34.59 -7.20
CA THR A 199 0.39 33.55 -7.14
C THR A 199 1.00 32.23 -6.68
N LEU A 200 2.10 31.80 -7.27
CA LEU A 200 2.83 30.58 -6.91
C LEU A 200 3.27 30.60 -5.44
N THR A 201 3.84 31.71 -4.98
CA THR A 201 4.29 31.89 -3.60
C THR A 201 3.11 31.76 -2.63
N LYS A 202 1.95 32.37 -2.94
CA LYS A 202 0.75 32.27 -2.12
C LYS A 202 0.24 30.83 -2.00
N TYR A 203 0.17 30.10 -3.11
CA TYR A 203 -0.25 28.70 -3.10
C TYR A 203 0.76 27.81 -2.36
N PHE A 204 2.05 28.03 -2.56
CA PHE A 204 3.11 27.31 -1.86
C PHE A 204 2.97 27.43 -0.33
N PHE A 205 2.80 28.65 0.20
CA PHE A 205 2.60 28.83 1.65
C PHE A 205 1.30 28.20 2.16
N LYS A 206 0.23 28.20 1.34
CA LYS A 206 -1.04 27.54 1.71
C LYS A 206 -0.86 26.02 1.84
N VAL A 207 -0.19 25.39 0.87
CA VAL A 207 0.11 23.95 0.89
C VAL A 207 1.05 23.62 2.05
N LEU A 208 2.09 24.41 2.25
CA LEU A 208 3.05 24.23 3.35
C LEU A 208 2.33 24.29 4.71
N SER A 209 1.49 25.30 4.93
CA SER A 209 0.72 25.44 6.17
C SER A 209 -0.28 24.29 6.37
N TYR A 210 -0.93 23.83 5.30
CA TYR A 210 -1.84 22.69 5.37
C TYR A 210 -1.10 21.40 5.75
N TYR A 211 0.05 21.15 5.14
CA TYR A 211 0.89 20.01 5.45
C TYR A 211 1.37 20.03 6.92
N PHE A 212 1.89 21.17 7.40
CA PHE A 212 2.30 21.29 8.81
C PHE A 212 1.13 21.09 9.77
N LYS A 213 -0.05 21.65 9.46
CA LYS A 213 -1.26 21.48 10.28
C LYS A 213 -1.71 20.02 10.31
N ALA A 214 -1.73 19.33 9.17
CA ALA A 214 -2.11 17.93 9.10
C ALA A 214 -1.17 17.05 9.93
N ASN A 215 0.14 17.23 9.80
CA ASN A 215 1.13 16.51 10.62
C ASN A 215 0.96 16.80 12.13
N LEU A 216 0.64 18.04 12.50
CA LEU A 216 0.40 18.42 13.89
C LEU A 216 -0.95 17.90 14.43
N GLN A 217 -1.97 17.75 13.59
CA GLN A 217 -3.27 17.18 13.96
C GLN A 217 -3.16 15.68 14.24
N VAL A 218 -2.40 14.95 13.42
CA VAL A 218 -2.10 13.53 13.63
C VAL A 218 -1.41 13.32 14.99
N LEU A 219 -0.46 14.19 15.36
CA LEU A 219 0.23 14.16 16.66
C LEU A 219 -0.71 14.35 17.86
N ARG A 220 -1.79 15.14 17.70
CA ARG A 220 -2.74 15.43 18.78
C ARG A 220 -3.78 14.32 18.96
N GLY A 221 -3.73 13.26 18.14
CA GLY A 221 -4.70 12.16 18.21
C GLY A 221 -6.12 12.57 17.83
N ALA A 222 -6.27 13.66 17.07
CA ALA A 222 -7.57 14.13 16.59
C ALA A 222 -7.92 13.41 15.28
N TYR A 223 -8.19 12.11 15.38
CA TYR A 223 -8.88 11.30 14.37
C TYR A 223 -9.82 10.33 15.09
#